data_AF-A0A3L6LVL1-F1
#
_entry.id   AF-A0A3L6LVL1-F1
#
_cell.length_a   1.000
_cell.length_b   1.000
_cell.length_c   1.000
_cell.angle_alpha   90.00
_cell.angle_beta   90.00
_cell.angle_gamma   90.00
#
_symmetry.space_group_name_H-M   'P 1'
#
loop_
_entity.id
_entity.type
_entity.pdbx_description
1 polymer ?
#
loop_
_entity_poly.entity_id
_entity_poly.type
_entity_poly.pdbx_seq_one_letter_code
_entity_poly.pdbx_strand_id
1 'polypeptide(L)'
;MPLNNEALPLPDFEIDHPEEFGQFILGTPADIEFYLGLLARRRSIITVYINEGTHFFLSSIVALDEETRSVFLDPAQSEENNTLAVNARELTLVANLDRVKIQIRLPALQKTSYQGHGVLGASLPSQLLRLQRREFFRLEPPTATPIHCKLAAHLDDGTIKTFELILSDISGGGVSLTGTTEMSEDFQRDTLFNECRLEIPGEGVIQVNLRVRKAVEVSTESGDHNLRIGCEFVNLPSARLAFIERYITRVERERKARDTGLLEN
;
A
#
# COMPACT_ATOMS: atom_id res chain seq x y z
N MET A 1 -24.17 27.94 -3.14
CA MET A 1 -23.83 26.79 -2.28
C MET A 1 -22.34 26.87 -2.03
N PRO A 2 -21.83 27.12 -0.81
CA PRO A 2 -20.40 27.04 -0.60
C PRO A 2 -20.00 25.56 -0.68
N LEU A 3 -18.93 25.25 -1.41
CA LEU A 3 -18.29 23.95 -1.37
C LEU A 3 -17.87 23.70 0.07
N ASN A 4 -18.38 22.62 0.66
CA ASN A 4 -17.98 22.15 1.97
C ASN A 4 -16.49 21.80 1.89
N ASN A 5 -15.65 22.68 2.42
CA ASN A 5 -14.21 22.46 2.47
C ASN A 5 -13.94 21.52 3.65
N GLU A 6 -14.31 20.25 3.50
CA GLU A 6 -13.90 19.21 4.45
C GLU A 6 -12.37 19.16 4.41
N ALA A 7 -11.74 19.70 5.45
CA ALA A 7 -10.31 19.57 5.64
C ALA A 7 -9.98 18.08 5.58
N LEU A 8 -9.06 17.69 4.69
CA LEU A 8 -8.60 16.32 4.62
C LEU A 8 -8.15 15.89 6.02
N PRO A 9 -8.53 14.69 6.48
CA PRO A 9 -8.10 14.21 7.78
C PRO A 9 -6.57 14.21 7.84
N LEU A 10 -6.02 14.61 8.99
CA LEU A 10 -4.59 14.55 9.21
C LEU A 10 -4.10 13.11 9.01
N PRO A 11 -2.92 12.92 8.41
CA PRO A 11 -2.38 11.59 8.21
C PRO A 11 -2.15 10.90 9.55
N ASP A 12 -2.69 9.70 9.68
CA ASP A 12 -2.38 8.78 10.78
C ASP A 12 -1.15 7.95 10.39
N PHE A 13 -0.04 8.13 11.10
CA PHE A 13 1.23 7.52 10.73
C PHE A 13 1.45 6.19 11.46
N GLU A 14 1.68 5.12 10.72
CA GLU A 14 1.90 3.79 11.29
C GLU A 14 3.10 3.71 12.26
N ILE A 15 4.10 4.57 12.11
CA ILE A 15 5.26 4.62 13.02
C ILE A 15 4.88 5.05 14.45
N ASP A 16 3.70 5.64 14.64
CA ASP A 16 3.19 6.11 15.95
C ASP A 16 2.41 5.03 16.71
N HIS A 17 2.15 3.87 16.10
CA HIS A 17 1.40 2.74 16.69
C HIS A 17 2.30 1.51 16.90
N PRO A 18 3.30 1.56 17.80
CA PRO A 18 4.25 0.48 17.99
C PRO A 18 3.61 -0.82 18.51
N GLU A 19 2.46 -0.75 19.17
CA GLU A 19 1.69 -1.93 19.58
C GLU A 19 1.15 -2.75 18.40
N GLU A 20 0.84 -2.10 17.28
CA GLU A 20 0.37 -2.77 16.06
C GLU A 20 1.52 -3.05 15.09
N PHE A 21 2.46 -2.10 14.93
CA PHE A 21 3.48 -2.15 13.89
C PHE A 21 4.92 -2.34 14.40
N GLY A 22 5.12 -2.57 15.69
CA GLY A 22 6.46 -2.64 16.30
C GLY A 22 7.40 -3.66 15.66
N GLN A 23 6.87 -4.79 15.17
CA GLN A 23 7.66 -5.81 14.46
C GLN A 23 8.25 -5.34 13.12
N PHE A 24 7.78 -4.21 12.59
CA PHE A 24 8.24 -3.61 11.35
C PHE A 24 9.22 -2.43 11.59
N ILE A 25 9.49 -2.09 12.84
CA ILE A 25 10.44 -1.03 13.20
C ILE A 25 11.86 -1.60 13.18
N LEU A 26 12.73 -0.96 12.41
CA LEU A 26 14.14 -1.29 12.29
C LEU A 26 14.97 -0.23 13.01
N GLY A 27 15.81 -0.66 13.95
CA GLY A 27 16.65 0.24 14.75
C GLY A 27 18.15 0.01 14.60
N THR A 28 18.59 -0.95 13.77
CA THR A 28 20.03 -1.17 13.57
C THR A 28 20.61 -0.10 12.64
N PRO A 29 21.79 0.46 12.94
CA PRO A 29 22.41 1.46 12.06
C PRO A 29 22.58 0.98 10.61
N ALA A 30 22.93 -0.29 10.42
CA ALA A 30 23.09 -0.90 9.10
C ALA A 30 21.77 -0.93 8.30
N ASP A 31 20.64 -1.26 8.94
CA ASP A 31 19.33 -1.21 8.27
C ASP A 31 18.98 0.23 7.87
N ILE A 32 19.20 1.18 8.78
CA ILE A 32 18.90 2.60 8.55
C ILE A 32 19.68 3.13 7.35
N GLU A 33 20.99 2.92 7.33
CA GLU A 33 21.89 3.33 6.25
C GLU A 33 21.54 2.61 4.93
N PHE A 34 21.19 1.32 4.99
CA PHE A 34 20.79 0.55 3.82
C PHE A 34 19.54 1.14 3.15
N TYR A 35 18.45 1.34 3.90
CA TYR A 35 17.17 1.81 3.33
C TYR A 35 17.23 3.28 2.90
N LEU A 36 17.80 4.15 3.73
CA LEU A 36 17.97 5.56 3.37
C LEU A 36 18.91 5.72 2.16
N GLY A 37 19.99 4.94 2.12
CA GLY A 37 20.94 4.94 0.99
C GLY A 37 20.29 4.41 -0.29
N LEU A 38 19.38 3.44 -0.18
CA LEU A 38 18.62 2.94 -1.32
C LEU A 38 17.62 3.99 -1.86
N LEU A 39 16.92 4.70 -0.97
CA LEU A 39 16.06 5.83 -1.34
C LEU A 39 16.87 6.93 -2.06
N ALA A 40 18.07 7.24 -1.55
CA ALA A 40 18.96 8.22 -2.16
C ALA A 40 19.45 7.78 -3.56
N ARG A 41 19.98 6.57 -3.67
CA ARG A 41 20.47 6.02 -4.95
C ARG A 41 19.40 5.97 -6.03
N ARG A 42 18.14 5.68 -5.66
CA ARG A 42 17.01 5.62 -6.58
C ARG A 42 16.35 6.99 -6.81
N ARG A 43 16.78 8.05 -6.11
CA ARG A 43 16.11 9.36 -6.07
C ARG A 43 14.59 9.22 -5.87
N SER A 44 14.21 8.35 -4.95
CA SER A 44 12.80 8.08 -4.67
C SER A 44 12.12 9.35 -4.19
N ILE A 45 10.94 9.63 -4.75
CA ILE A 45 10.09 10.71 -4.25
C ILE A 45 9.66 10.35 -2.83
N ILE A 46 9.87 11.29 -1.93
CA ILE A 46 9.42 11.21 -0.55
C ILE A 46 8.44 12.34 -0.27
N THR A 47 7.41 12.05 0.52
CA THR A 47 6.56 13.09 1.10
C THR A 47 7.10 13.44 2.47
N VAL A 48 7.42 14.71 2.69
CA VAL A 48 7.87 15.25 3.97
C VAL A 48 6.69 15.95 4.63
N TYR A 49 6.13 15.33 5.66
CA TYR A 49 5.12 15.93 6.51
C TYR A 49 5.78 16.71 7.64
N ILE A 50 5.26 17.90 7.91
CA ILE A 50 5.77 18.80 8.94
C ILE A 50 4.85 18.71 10.16
N ASN A 51 5.42 18.43 11.33
CA ASN A 51 4.71 18.15 12.57
C ASN A 51 3.67 17.01 12.37
N GLU A 52 2.44 17.19 12.82
CA GLU A 52 1.33 16.20 12.72
C GLU A 52 0.69 16.15 11.32
N GLY A 53 1.43 16.57 10.28
CA GLY A 53 0.99 16.49 8.88
C GLY A 53 0.05 17.60 8.43
N THR A 54 0.00 18.73 9.14
CA THR A 54 -0.78 19.91 8.72
C THR A 54 -0.24 20.56 7.45
N HIS A 55 1.06 20.41 7.19
CA HIS A 55 1.74 20.83 5.97
C HIS A 55 2.59 19.68 5.46
N PHE A 56 2.76 19.59 4.14
CA PHE A 56 3.67 18.64 3.52
C PHE A 56 4.27 19.18 2.23
N PHE A 57 5.38 18.60 1.81
CA PHE A 57 5.98 18.83 0.50
C PHE A 57 6.64 17.57 -0.04
N LEU A 58 6.86 17.51 -1.35
CA LEU A 58 7.62 16.44 -1.98
C LEU A 58 9.11 16.80 -2.00
N SER A 59 9.97 15.82 -1.76
CA SER A 59 11.42 15.94 -1.78
C SER A 59 12.05 14.63 -2.27
N SER A 60 13.38 14.54 -2.18
CA SER A 60 14.15 13.32 -2.36
C SER A 60 15.34 13.32 -1.39
N ILE A 61 15.85 12.14 -1.03
CA ILE A 61 17.11 12.04 -0.29
C ILE A 61 18.25 12.22 -1.29
N VAL A 62 19.08 13.24 -1.08
CA VAL A 62 20.22 13.56 -1.94
C VAL A 62 21.41 12.66 -1.62
N ALA A 63 21.75 12.56 -0.34
CA ALA A 63 22.91 11.82 0.13
C ALA A 63 22.79 11.51 1.62
N LEU A 64 23.59 10.55 2.05
CA LEU A 64 23.91 10.29 3.44
C LEU A 64 25.38 10.57 3.67
N ASP A 65 25.70 11.07 4.86
CA ASP A 65 27.06 11.14 5.36
C ASP A 65 27.18 10.21 6.57
N GLU A 66 27.91 9.11 6.36
CA GLU A 66 28.12 8.07 7.38
C GLU A 66 29.02 8.54 8.52
N GLU A 67 29.96 9.45 8.25
CA GLU A 67 30.91 9.97 9.24
C GLU A 67 30.20 10.92 10.21
N THR A 68 29.44 11.86 9.68
CA THR A 68 28.68 12.81 10.52
C THR A 68 27.31 12.28 10.95
N ARG A 69 26.92 11.08 10.47
CA ARG A 69 25.59 10.48 10.62
C ARG A 69 24.49 11.48 10.25
N SER A 70 24.59 12.05 9.05
CA SER A 70 23.63 13.03 8.52
C SER A 70 22.89 12.51 7.29
N VAL A 71 21.65 12.96 7.12
CA VAL A 71 20.85 12.79 5.91
C VAL A 71 20.59 14.16 5.28
N PHE A 72 20.69 14.24 3.95
CA PHE A 72 20.45 15.46 3.19
C PHE A 72 19.28 15.27 2.23
N LEU A 73 18.35 16.22 2.23
CA LEU A 73 17.15 16.24 1.41
C LEU A 73 17.20 17.40 0.41
N ASP A 74 16.57 17.22 -0.74
CA ASP A 74 16.31 18.32 -1.65
C ASP A 74 15.39 19.35 -0.97
N PRO A 75 15.69 20.66 -1.10
CA PRO A 75 14.80 21.69 -0.58
C PRO A 75 13.46 21.66 -1.32
N ALA A 76 12.39 22.04 -0.62
CA ALA A 76 11.11 22.29 -1.25
C ALA A 76 11.22 23.44 -2.25
N GLN A 77 10.39 23.40 -3.30
CA GLN A 77 10.27 24.52 -4.23
C GLN A 77 9.74 25.79 -3.53
N SER A 78 8.91 25.62 -2.50
CA SER A 78 8.39 26.72 -1.69
C SER A 78 9.32 27.03 -0.52
N GLU A 79 9.77 28.28 -0.44
CA GLU A 79 10.62 28.75 0.65
C GLU A 79 9.87 28.80 2.00
N GLU A 80 8.54 28.93 1.96
CA GLU A 80 7.69 28.79 3.14
C GLU A 80 7.80 27.38 3.73
N ASN A 81 7.70 26.33 2.90
CA ASN A 81 7.85 24.94 3.34
C ASN A 81 9.26 24.68 3.89
N ASN A 82 10.30 25.23 3.26
CA ASN A 82 11.68 25.15 3.79
C ASN A 82 11.78 25.79 5.17
N THR A 83 11.15 26.95 5.36
CA THR A 83 11.15 27.66 6.64
C THR A 83 10.36 26.90 7.71
N LEU A 84 9.21 26.33 7.36
CA LEU A 84 8.42 25.49 8.25
C LEU A 84 9.18 24.22 8.66
N ALA A 85 9.87 23.56 7.72
CA ALA A 85 10.67 22.37 7.99
C ALA A 85 11.85 22.65 8.94
N VAL A 86 12.47 23.83 8.84
CA VAL A 86 13.56 24.27 9.72
C VAL A 86 13.07 24.60 11.14
N ASN A 87 11.82 25.06 11.27
CA ASN A 87 11.22 25.40 12.56
C ASN A 87 10.29 24.29 13.11
N ALA A 88 10.28 23.13 12.47
CA ALA A 88 9.42 22.02 12.85
C ALA A 88 9.84 21.42 14.19
N ARG A 89 8.88 20.92 14.97
CA ARG A 89 9.19 20.07 16.14
C ARG A 89 9.71 18.71 15.69
N GLU A 90 9.09 18.18 14.66
CA GLU A 90 9.38 16.87 14.08
C GLU A 90 8.90 16.84 12.63
N LEU A 91 9.53 16.03 11.80
CA LEU A 91 9.09 15.72 10.46
C LEU A 91 8.87 14.22 10.29
N THR A 92 7.86 13.86 9.49
CA THR A 92 7.62 12.48 9.05
C THR A 92 7.91 12.38 7.57
N LEU A 93 8.88 11.55 7.21
CA LEU A 93 9.13 11.21 5.83
C LEU A 93 8.37 9.93 5.50
N VAL A 94 7.61 9.95 4.41
CA VAL A 94 6.92 8.77 3.88
C VAL A 94 7.41 8.50 2.47
N ALA A 95 7.87 7.28 2.22
CA ALA A 95 8.35 6.83 0.93
C ALA A 95 7.78 5.44 0.60
N ASN A 96 7.79 5.08 -0.69
CA ASN A 96 7.51 3.72 -1.13
C ASN A 96 8.75 3.16 -1.85
N LEU A 97 9.25 2.03 -1.35
CA LEU A 97 10.33 1.28 -1.97
C LEU A 97 9.79 -0.10 -2.38
N ASP A 98 9.66 -0.34 -3.69
CA ASP A 98 9.15 -1.62 -4.21
C ASP A 98 7.83 -2.07 -3.56
N ARG A 99 6.90 -1.11 -3.36
CA ARG A 99 5.60 -1.28 -2.68
C ARG A 99 5.67 -1.52 -1.16
N VAL A 100 6.86 -1.42 -0.57
CA VAL A 100 7.08 -1.36 0.87
C VAL A 100 7.05 0.09 1.32
N LYS A 101 6.13 0.42 2.24
CA LYS A 101 6.08 1.76 2.82
C LYS A 101 7.23 1.91 3.82
N ILE A 102 7.99 2.99 3.68
CA ILE A 102 9.01 3.42 4.62
C ILE A 102 8.51 4.68 5.32
N GLN A 103 8.57 4.72 6.66
CA GLN A 103 8.36 5.94 7.43
C GLN A 103 9.56 6.23 8.32
N ILE A 104 9.95 7.49 8.38
CA ILE A 104 11.10 7.96 9.17
C ILE A 104 10.68 9.20 9.94
N ARG A 105 11.09 9.29 11.21
CA ARG A 105 11.00 10.52 12.00
C ARG A 105 12.33 11.25 11.96
N LEU A 106 12.30 12.54 11.64
CA LEU A 106 13.47 13.42 11.70
C LEU A 106 13.19 14.61 12.62
N PRO A 107 14.22 15.13 13.31
CA PRO A 107 14.12 16.42 13.99
C PRO A 107 14.03 17.56 12.96
N ALA A 108 13.90 18.80 13.44
CA ALA A 108 14.00 20.01 12.64
C ALA A 108 15.17 19.96 11.64
N LEU A 109 14.91 20.34 10.39
CA LEU A 109 15.94 20.37 9.35
C LEU A 109 16.80 21.63 9.48
N GLN A 110 17.99 21.60 8.88
CA GLN A 110 18.89 22.74 8.80
C GLN A 110 19.22 23.05 7.34
N LYS A 111 19.18 24.32 6.95
CA LYS A 111 19.71 24.73 5.64
C LYS A 111 21.22 24.58 5.65
N THR A 112 21.73 23.78 4.73
CA THR A 112 23.17 23.52 4.58
C THR A 112 23.51 23.34 3.10
N SER A 113 24.75 22.99 2.80
CA SER A 113 25.19 22.66 1.46
C SER A 113 25.85 21.29 1.41
N TYR A 114 25.53 20.49 0.41
CA TYR A 114 26.20 19.23 0.12
C TYR A 114 26.81 19.30 -1.29
N GLN A 115 28.13 19.11 -1.39
CA GLN A 115 28.87 19.23 -2.66
C GLN A 115 28.56 20.54 -3.43
N GLY A 116 28.44 21.66 -2.71
CA GLY A 116 28.15 22.98 -3.30
C GLY A 116 26.69 23.24 -3.66
N HIS A 117 25.77 22.30 -3.43
CA HIS A 117 24.34 22.45 -3.67
C HIS A 117 23.59 22.70 -2.36
N GLY A 118 22.62 23.61 -2.35
CA GLY A 118 21.79 23.87 -1.17
C GLY A 118 20.86 22.69 -0.87
N VAL A 119 20.88 22.22 0.37
CA VAL A 119 20.10 21.07 0.86
C VAL A 119 19.53 21.34 2.24
N LEU A 120 18.57 20.51 2.65
CA LEU A 120 18.08 20.46 4.03
C LEU A 120 18.68 19.24 4.73
N GLY A 121 19.43 19.46 5.82
CA GLY A 121 20.13 18.42 6.56
C GLY A 121 19.52 18.11 7.92
N ALA A 122 19.64 16.86 8.37
CA ALA A 122 19.35 16.44 9.74
C ALA A 122 20.24 15.26 10.13
N SER A 123 20.32 14.97 11.44
CA SER A 123 20.92 13.72 11.90
C SER A 123 20.13 12.51 11.40
N LEU A 124 20.82 11.40 11.15
CA LEU A 124 20.19 10.12 10.86
C LEU A 124 19.22 9.74 11.98
N PRO A 125 18.07 9.12 11.64
CA PRO A 125 17.13 8.64 12.64
C PRO A 125 17.74 7.48 13.44
N SER A 126 17.24 7.24 14.65
CA SER A 126 17.59 6.06 15.44
C SER A 126 16.82 4.81 15.03
N GLN A 127 15.71 4.98 14.30
CA GLN A 127 14.86 3.91 13.80
C GLN A 127 14.07 4.36 12.57
N LEU A 128 13.62 3.41 11.78
CA LEU A 128 12.65 3.62 10.71
C LEU A 128 11.59 2.51 10.73
N LEU A 129 10.40 2.82 10.24
CA LEU A 129 9.39 1.82 9.97
C LEU A 129 9.56 1.30 8.54
N ARG A 130 9.70 -0.01 8.37
CA ARG A 130 9.64 -0.69 7.08
C ARG A 130 8.41 -1.58 7.04
N LEU A 131 7.28 -1.02 6.60
CA LEU A 131 5.99 -1.67 6.66
C LEU A 131 5.75 -2.58 5.45
N GLN A 132 6.26 -3.81 5.52
CA GLN A 132 5.91 -4.88 4.59
C GLN A 132 4.89 -5.84 5.21
N ARG A 133 3.63 -5.40 5.27
CA ARG A 133 2.52 -6.18 5.85
C ARG A 133 2.03 -7.37 5.01
N ARG A 134 2.55 -7.54 3.79
CA ARG A 134 2.02 -8.51 2.83
C ARG A 134 3.01 -9.64 2.63
N GLU A 135 2.58 -10.85 2.97
CA GLU A 135 3.33 -12.08 2.73
C GLU A 135 3.25 -12.54 1.27
N PHE A 136 2.17 -12.17 0.57
CA PHE A 136 1.92 -12.58 -0.81
C PHE A 136 1.86 -11.38 -1.76
N PHE A 137 2.44 -11.56 -2.95
CA PHE A 137 2.24 -10.65 -4.07
C PHE A 137 0.76 -10.63 -4.49
N ARG A 138 0.25 -9.43 -4.82
CA ARG A 138 -1.11 -9.23 -5.30
C ARG A 138 -1.09 -8.88 -6.78
N LEU A 139 -1.76 -9.70 -7.56
CA LEU A 139 -2.03 -9.48 -8.97
C LEU A 139 -3.41 -8.84 -9.12
N GLU A 140 -3.47 -7.67 -9.75
CA GLU A 140 -4.71 -7.15 -10.32
C GLU A 140 -5.01 -7.89 -11.64
N PRO A 141 -6.17 -8.54 -11.82
CA PRO A 141 -6.51 -9.19 -13.08
C PRO A 141 -6.51 -8.21 -14.27
N PRO A 142 -6.17 -8.64 -15.50
CA PRO A 142 -6.30 -7.78 -16.68
C PRO A 142 -7.75 -7.35 -16.91
N THR A 143 -7.98 -6.08 -17.22
CA THR A 143 -9.33 -5.53 -17.47
C THR A 143 -10.07 -6.27 -18.59
N ALA A 144 -9.36 -6.75 -19.60
CA ALA A 144 -9.93 -7.49 -20.73
C ALA A 144 -10.41 -8.90 -20.35
N THR A 145 -9.93 -9.47 -19.24
CA THR A 145 -10.28 -10.81 -18.76
C THR A 145 -10.52 -10.77 -17.25
N PRO A 146 -11.65 -10.18 -16.80
CA PRO A 146 -11.98 -10.09 -15.38
C PRO A 146 -12.20 -11.49 -14.80
N ILE A 147 -11.91 -11.64 -13.50
CA ILE A 147 -12.23 -12.86 -12.75
C ILE A 147 -13.50 -12.60 -11.96
N HIS A 148 -14.47 -13.51 -12.12
CA HIS A 148 -15.70 -13.51 -11.34
C HIS A 148 -15.60 -14.47 -10.16
N CYS A 149 -16.17 -14.07 -9.03
CA CYS A 149 -16.34 -14.86 -7.82
C CYS A 149 -17.83 -15.01 -7.54
N LYS A 150 -18.30 -16.25 -7.50
CA LYS A 150 -19.68 -16.57 -7.06
C LYS A 150 -19.65 -16.97 -5.59
N LEU A 151 -20.48 -16.31 -4.79
CA LEU A 151 -20.61 -16.53 -3.35
C LEU A 151 -22.07 -16.80 -2.98
N ALA A 152 -22.28 -17.48 -1.86
CA ALA A 152 -23.59 -17.70 -1.27
C ALA A 152 -23.54 -17.49 0.24
N ALA A 153 -24.43 -16.64 0.76
CA ALA A 153 -24.69 -16.51 2.19
C ALA A 153 -25.94 -17.32 2.55
N HIS A 154 -25.84 -18.10 3.62
CA HIS A 154 -27.00 -18.74 4.24
C HIS A 154 -27.51 -17.81 5.33
N LEU A 155 -28.75 -17.34 5.18
CA LEU A 155 -29.40 -16.46 6.13
C LEU A 155 -30.10 -17.28 7.23
N ASP A 156 -30.36 -16.65 8.37
CA ASP A 156 -30.98 -17.29 9.54
C ASP A 156 -32.40 -17.82 9.26
N ASP A 157 -33.08 -17.24 8.27
CA ASP A 157 -34.40 -17.66 7.82
C ASP A 157 -34.36 -18.88 6.87
N GLY A 158 -33.16 -19.42 6.60
CA GLY A 158 -32.92 -20.54 5.69
C GLY A 158 -32.82 -20.15 4.22
N THR A 159 -32.98 -18.87 3.89
CA THR A 159 -32.83 -18.36 2.52
C THR A 159 -31.35 -18.33 2.12
N ILE A 160 -31.07 -18.61 0.85
CA ILE A 160 -29.73 -18.47 0.28
C ILE A 160 -29.67 -17.18 -0.55
N LYS A 161 -28.80 -16.26 -0.17
CA LYS A 161 -28.51 -15.04 -0.94
C LYS A 161 -27.22 -15.26 -1.73
N THR A 162 -27.30 -15.14 -3.06
CA THR A 162 -26.16 -15.35 -3.96
C THR A 162 -25.58 -14.04 -4.47
N PHE A 163 -24.26 -14.01 -4.63
CA PHE A 163 -23.52 -12.86 -5.13
C PHE A 163 -22.62 -13.30 -6.30
N GLU A 164 -22.46 -12.44 -7.29
CA GLU A 164 -21.46 -12.59 -8.35
C GLU A 164 -20.67 -11.29 -8.44
N LEU A 165 -19.44 -11.31 -7.93
CA LEU A 165 -18.58 -10.14 -7.79
C LEU A 165 -17.32 -10.28 -8.64
N ILE A 166 -16.77 -9.15 -9.09
CA ILE A 166 -15.52 -9.12 -9.85
C ILE A 166 -14.35 -8.96 -8.87
N LEU A 167 -13.25 -9.66 -9.13
CA LEU A 167 -12.02 -9.46 -8.37
C LEU A 167 -11.33 -8.16 -8.76
N SER A 168 -10.98 -7.36 -7.76
CA SER A 168 -10.02 -6.28 -7.93
C SER A 168 -8.58 -6.77 -7.87
N ASP A 169 -8.26 -7.71 -6.97
CA ASP A 169 -6.93 -8.33 -6.87
C ASP A 169 -6.99 -9.76 -6.31
N ILE A 170 -5.97 -10.56 -6.62
CA ILE A 170 -5.77 -11.94 -6.15
C ILE A 170 -4.33 -12.15 -5.69
N SER A 171 -4.14 -12.95 -4.64
CA SER A 171 -2.83 -13.35 -4.12
C SER A 171 -2.83 -14.80 -3.66
N GLY A 172 -1.71 -15.32 -3.17
CA GLY A 172 -1.65 -16.64 -2.54
C GLY A 172 -2.44 -16.74 -1.22
N GLY A 173 -2.70 -15.61 -0.55
CA GLY A 173 -3.41 -15.59 0.74
C GLY A 173 -4.89 -15.25 0.68
N GLY A 174 -5.39 -14.76 -0.47
CA GLY A 174 -6.78 -14.31 -0.58
C GLY A 174 -7.07 -13.49 -1.82
N VAL A 175 -8.29 -12.94 -1.85
CA VAL A 175 -8.83 -12.12 -2.95
C VAL A 175 -9.41 -10.82 -2.42
N SER A 176 -9.52 -9.85 -3.31
CA SER A 176 -10.21 -8.59 -3.07
C SER A 176 -11.30 -8.46 -4.13
N LEU A 177 -12.55 -8.26 -3.70
CA LEU A 177 -13.75 -8.23 -4.54
C LEU A 177 -14.32 -6.80 -4.59
N THR A 178 -14.97 -6.47 -5.70
CA THR A 178 -15.70 -5.22 -5.88
C THR A 178 -17.19 -5.51 -5.91
N GLY A 179 -17.94 -4.86 -5.00
CA GLY A 179 -19.40 -4.89 -4.95
C GLY A 179 -19.97 -3.47 -4.84
N THR A 180 -21.30 -3.36 -4.70
CA THR A 180 -21.98 -2.09 -4.43
C THR A 180 -21.97 -1.77 -2.93
N THR A 181 -22.06 -0.50 -2.56
CA THR A 181 -22.06 -0.06 -1.15
C THR A 181 -23.25 -0.61 -0.35
N GLU A 182 -24.38 -0.86 -1.01
CA GLU A 182 -25.59 -1.50 -0.45
C GLU A 182 -25.31 -2.92 0.10
N MET A 183 -24.25 -3.58 -0.35
CA MET A 183 -23.87 -4.92 0.12
C MET A 183 -23.06 -4.93 1.42
N SER A 184 -22.79 -3.76 2.03
CA SER A 184 -21.91 -3.66 3.20
C SER A 184 -22.32 -4.56 4.37
N GLU A 185 -23.62 -4.73 4.61
CA GLU A 185 -24.15 -5.60 5.65
C GLU A 185 -23.91 -7.09 5.37
N ASP A 186 -23.83 -7.50 4.10
CA ASP A 186 -23.56 -8.89 3.71
C ASP A 186 -22.09 -9.28 3.92
N PHE A 187 -21.19 -8.29 3.93
CA PHE A 187 -19.74 -8.47 3.98
C PHE A 187 -19.12 -7.89 5.25
N GLN A 188 -19.73 -8.19 6.40
CA GLN A 188 -19.15 -7.87 7.70
C GLN A 188 -17.84 -8.65 7.95
N ARG A 189 -16.99 -8.10 8.83
CA ARG A 189 -15.73 -8.73 9.20
C ARG A 189 -15.99 -10.11 9.81
N ASP A 190 -15.13 -11.06 9.46
CA ASP A 190 -15.17 -12.46 9.88
C ASP A 190 -16.33 -13.29 9.29
N THR A 191 -17.21 -12.72 8.47
CA THR A 191 -18.21 -13.48 7.69
C THR A 191 -17.52 -14.53 6.82
N LEU A 192 -17.99 -15.78 6.91
CA LEU A 192 -17.45 -16.93 6.20
C LEU A 192 -18.37 -17.34 5.04
N PHE A 193 -17.84 -17.29 3.84
CA PHE A 193 -18.46 -17.85 2.64
C PHE A 193 -17.77 -19.18 2.31
N ASN A 194 -18.54 -20.25 2.30
CA ASN A 194 -18.03 -21.57 1.93
C ASN A 194 -18.30 -21.85 0.46
N GLU A 195 -17.45 -22.69 -0.14
CA GLU A 195 -17.63 -23.20 -1.50
C GLU A 195 -17.79 -22.13 -2.58
N CYS A 196 -17.17 -20.96 -2.37
CA CYS A 196 -17.11 -19.90 -3.37
C CYS A 196 -16.42 -20.40 -4.63
N ARG A 197 -16.84 -19.91 -5.78
CA ARG A 197 -16.32 -20.35 -7.09
C ARG A 197 -15.58 -19.19 -7.75
N LEU A 198 -14.28 -19.34 -7.92
CA LEU A 198 -13.43 -18.43 -8.69
C LEU A 198 -13.28 -18.95 -10.12
N GLU A 199 -13.67 -18.16 -11.11
CA GLU A 199 -13.52 -18.51 -12.52
C GLU A 199 -12.17 -17.99 -13.04
N ILE A 200 -11.10 -18.79 -12.92
CA ILE A 200 -9.74 -18.38 -13.27
C ILE A 200 -9.45 -18.68 -14.76
N PRO A 201 -9.11 -17.66 -15.57
CA PRO A 201 -8.75 -17.87 -16.97
C PRO A 201 -7.59 -18.88 -17.13
N GLY A 202 -7.80 -19.89 -17.97
CA GLY A 202 -6.83 -20.95 -18.26
C GLY A 202 -6.71 -22.06 -17.20
N GLU A 203 -7.21 -21.86 -15.97
CA GLU A 203 -7.18 -22.88 -14.91
C GLU A 203 -8.59 -23.43 -14.57
N GLY A 204 -9.65 -22.76 -15.05
CA GLY A 204 -11.04 -23.18 -14.84
C GLY A 204 -11.62 -22.70 -13.51
N VAL A 205 -12.64 -23.41 -13.01
CA VAL A 205 -13.30 -23.04 -11.75
C VAL A 205 -12.55 -23.61 -10.55
N ILE A 206 -12.09 -22.73 -9.67
CA ILE A 206 -11.46 -23.09 -8.40
C ILE A 206 -12.44 -22.83 -7.27
N GLN A 207 -12.76 -23.89 -6.50
CA GLN A 207 -13.58 -23.76 -5.30
C GLN A 207 -12.71 -23.32 -4.11
N VAL A 208 -13.13 -22.28 -3.38
CA VAL A 208 -12.43 -21.71 -2.23
C VAL A 208 -13.40 -21.40 -1.09
N ASN A 209 -12.90 -21.32 0.13
CA ASN A 209 -13.64 -20.74 1.25
C ASN A 209 -13.04 -19.37 1.55
N LEU A 210 -13.88 -18.36 1.76
CA LEU A 210 -13.48 -16.98 1.93
C LEU A 210 -13.96 -16.45 3.28
N ARG A 211 -13.05 -15.87 4.07
CA ARG A 211 -13.42 -15.09 5.25
C ARG A 211 -13.17 -13.62 4.99
N VAL A 212 -14.19 -12.79 5.21
CA VAL A 212 -14.07 -11.34 5.07
C VAL A 212 -13.14 -10.81 6.15
N ARG A 213 -12.11 -10.06 5.74
CA ARG A 213 -11.17 -9.40 6.67
C ARG A 213 -11.42 -7.90 6.78
N LYS A 214 -11.91 -7.30 5.69
CA LYS A 214 -12.20 -5.87 5.60
C LYS A 214 -13.18 -5.59 4.46
N ALA A 215 -14.20 -4.81 4.71
CA ALA A 215 -15.04 -4.19 3.69
C ALA A 215 -14.96 -2.66 3.87
N VAL A 216 -14.64 -1.93 2.80
CA VAL A 216 -14.53 -0.46 2.83
C VAL A 216 -15.10 0.14 1.57
N GLU A 217 -15.81 1.24 1.72
CA GLU A 217 -16.23 2.05 0.58
C GLU A 217 -15.01 2.75 -0.04
N VAL A 218 -14.95 2.73 -1.36
CA VAL A 218 -13.89 3.34 -2.16
C VAL A 218 -14.55 4.17 -3.24
N SER A 219 -14.28 5.47 -3.23
CA SER A 219 -14.67 6.40 -4.29
C SER A 219 -13.65 6.35 -5.42
N THR A 220 -14.10 6.17 -6.66
CA THR A 220 -13.26 6.31 -7.84
C THR A 220 -13.13 7.78 -8.24
N GLU A 221 -12.15 8.11 -9.07
CA GLU A 221 -12.00 9.46 -9.64
C GLU A 221 -13.21 9.90 -10.48
N SER A 222 -13.98 8.94 -11.01
CA SER A 222 -15.24 9.19 -11.73
C SER A 222 -16.41 9.57 -10.81
N GLY A 223 -16.24 9.47 -9.49
CA GLY A 223 -17.29 9.72 -8.50
C GLY A 223 -18.16 8.49 -8.20
N ASP A 224 -17.81 7.31 -8.72
CA ASP A 224 -18.53 6.08 -8.39
C ASP A 224 -18.07 5.56 -7.02
N HIS A 225 -19.04 5.18 -6.19
CA HIS A 225 -18.78 4.59 -4.88
C HIS A 225 -18.95 3.08 -4.95
N ASN A 226 -17.88 2.34 -4.70
CA ASN A 226 -17.88 0.88 -4.70
C ASN A 226 -17.46 0.34 -3.34
N LEU A 227 -17.97 -0.83 -2.98
CA LEU A 227 -17.51 -1.57 -1.81
C LEU A 227 -16.33 -2.47 -2.19
N ARG A 228 -15.18 -2.25 -1.56
CA ARG A 228 -14.01 -3.11 -1.68
C ARG A 228 -13.99 -4.12 -0.53
N ILE A 229 -14.07 -5.41 -0.86
CA ILE A 229 -14.20 -6.50 0.10
C ILE A 229 -12.94 -7.36 0.02
N GLY A 230 -12.05 -7.23 1.02
CA GLY A 230 -10.87 -8.08 1.16
C GLY A 230 -11.19 -9.36 1.93
N CYS A 231 -10.95 -10.51 1.30
CA CYS A 231 -11.17 -11.83 1.86
C CYS A 231 -9.85 -12.62 1.95
N GLU A 232 -9.66 -13.36 3.04
CA GLU A 232 -8.61 -14.38 3.14
C GLU A 232 -9.13 -15.74 2.67
N PHE A 233 -8.24 -16.58 2.14
CA PHE A 233 -8.56 -17.98 1.90
C PHE A 233 -8.54 -18.76 3.21
N VAL A 234 -9.55 -19.61 3.41
CA VAL A 234 -9.67 -20.48 4.59
C VAL A 234 -9.45 -21.93 4.18
N ASN A 235 -8.48 -22.60 4.80
CA ASN A 235 -8.17 -24.02 4.59
C ASN A 235 -8.02 -24.40 3.10
N LEU A 236 -7.39 -23.53 2.30
CA LEU A 236 -7.19 -23.76 0.88
C LEU A 236 -6.20 -24.92 0.66
N PRO A 237 -6.60 -26.02 0.00
CA PRO A 237 -5.67 -27.11 -0.29
C PRO A 237 -4.51 -26.64 -1.17
N SER A 238 -3.29 -27.15 -0.93
CA SER A 238 -2.09 -26.76 -1.68
C SER A 238 -2.23 -26.95 -3.19
N ALA A 239 -2.97 -27.97 -3.63
CA ALA A 239 -3.27 -28.18 -5.05
C ALA A 239 -4.10 -27.03 -5.65
N ARG A 240 -5.05 -26.46 -4.88
CA ARG A 240 -5.85 -25.30 -5.29
C ARG A 240 -5.04 -24.01 -5.29
N LEU A 241 -4.19 -23.83 -4.28
CA LEU A 241 -3.24 -22.73 -4.23
C LEU A 241 -2.31 -22.73 -5.45
N ALA A 242 -1.81 -23.89 -5.85
CA ALA A 242 -0.92 -24.02 -7.02
C ALA A 242 -1.59 -23.56 -8.34
N PHE A 243 -2.90 -23.77 -8.52
CA PHE A 243 -3.64 -23.21 -9.68
C PHE A 243 -3.62 -21.67 -9.66
N ILE A 244 -3.85 -21.05 -8.50
CA ILE A 244 -3.83 -19.59 -8.32
C ILE A 244 -2.42 -19.03 -8.57
N GLU A 245 -1.38 -19.66 -8.01
CA GLU A 245 0.01 -19.20 -8.18
C GLU A 245 0.50 -19.31 -9.62
N ARG A 246 0.08 -20.35 -10.35
CA ARG A 246 0.37 -20.46 -11.79
C ARG A 246 -0.30 -19.37 -12.60
N TYR A 247 -1.57 -19.05 -12.30
CA TYR A 247 -2.26 -17.93 -12.92
C TYR A 247 -1.52 -16.61 -12.66
N ILE A 248 -1.17 -16.32 -11.40
CA ILE A 248 -0.41 -15.11 -11.02
C ILE A 248 0.90 -15.03 -11.80
N THR A 249 1.67 -16.12 -11.81
CA THR A 249 2.97 -16.18 -12.49
C THR A 249 2.83 -15.98 -14.00
N ARG A 250 1.79 -16.56 -14.60
CA ARG A 250 1.54 -16.44 -16.04
C ARG A 250 1.22 -15.00 -16.43
N VAL A 251 0.30 -14.34 -15.73
CA VAL A 251 -0.06 -12.94 -16.03
C VAL A 251 1.12 -11.99 -15.79
N GLU A 252 1.91 -12.21 -14.74
CA GLU A 252 3.13 -11.41 -14.51
C GLU A 252 4.15 -11.55 -15.64
N ARG A 253 4.32 -12.77 -16.19
CA ARG A 253 5.19 -12.99 -17.35
C ARG A 253 4.65 -12.29 -18.60
N GLU A 254 3.35 -12.37 -18.84
CA GLU A 254 2.69 -11.69 -19.97
C GLU A 254 2.86 -10.16 -19.88
N ARG A 255 2.72 -9.58 -18.68
CA ARG A 255 2.97 -8.15 -18.44
C ARG A 255 4.42 -7.76 -18.74
N LYS A 256 5.38 -8.49 -18.17
CA LYS A 256 6.80 -8.22 -18.41
C LYS A 256 7.17 -8.32 -19.89
N ALA A 257 6.59 -9.28 -20.61
CA ALA A 257 6.81 -9.43 -22.05
C ALA A 257 6.23 -8.24 -22.84
N ARG A 258 5.06 -7.73 -22.47
CA ARG A 258 4.48 -6.51 -23.08
C ARG A 258 5.32 -5.27 -22.78
N ASP A 259 5.73 -5.09 -21.54
CA ASP A 259 6.53 -3.92 -21.11
C ASP A 259 7.92 -3.91 -21.78
N THR A 260 8.45 -5.08 -22.14
CA THR A 260 9.73 -5.24 -22.86
C THR A 260 9.60 -5.33 -24.38
N GLY A 261 8.37 -5.24 -24.94
CA GLY A 261 8.12 -5.21 -26.38
C GLY A 261 8.18 -6.56 -27.10
N LEU A 262 8.02 -7.68 -26.39
CA LEU A 262 8.12 -9.05 -26.94
C LEU A 262 6.78 -9.65 -27.38
N LEU A 263 5.65 -8.95 -27.19
CA LEU A 263 4.32 -9.36 -27.65
C LEU A 263 3.63 -8.14 -28.30
N GLU A 264 3.52 -8.14 -29.63
CA GLU A 264 2.62 -7.25 -30.37
C GLU A 264 1.20 -7.85 -30.42
N ASN A 265 0.21 -6.95 -30.50
CA ASN A 265 -1.24 -7.13 -30.27
C ASN A 265 -1.88 -8.43 -30.79
#